data_AF-A0A067DFW3-F1
#
_entry.id   AF-A0A067DFW3-F1
#
_cell.length_a   1.000
_cell.length_b   1.000
_cell.length_c   1.000
_cell.angle_alpha   90.00
_cell.angle_beta   90.00
_cell.angle_gamma   90.00
#
_symmetry.space_group_name_H-M   'P 1'
#
loop_
_entity.id
_entity.type
_entity.pdbx_description
1 polymer ?
#
loop_
_entity_poly.entity_id
_entity_poly.type
_entity_poly.pdbx_seq_one_letter_code
_entity_poly.pdbx_strand_id
1 'polypeptide(L)' 'AIPRELGNLTGLGTLELSENFLTGAIPLELANLTGLEILGLSENFLT' A
#
# COMPACT_ATOMS: atom_id res chain seq x y z
N ALA A 1 4.58 6.69 -6.38
CA ALA A 1 4.86 5.24 -6.40
C ALA A 1 4.91 4.73 -4.97
N ILE A 2 4.31 3.57 -4.74
CA ILE A 2 4.36 2.88 -3.44
C ILE A 2 5.66 2.07 -3.40
N PRO A 3 6.52 2.21 -2.37
CA PRO A 3 7.74 1.41 -2.24
C PRO A 3 7.43 -0.07 -2.02
N ARG A 4 8.16 -0.97 -2.71
CA ARG A 4 7.98 -2.43 -2.55
C ARG A 4 8.38 -2.92 -1.16
N GLU A 5 9.28 -2.19 -0.51
CA GLU A 5 9.82 -2.48 0.81
C GLU A 5 8.74 -2.45 1.90
N LEU A 6 7.61 -1.80 1.65
CA LEU A 6 6.44 -1.87 2.54
C LEU A 6 5.97 -3.31 2.75
N GLY A 7 6.13 -4.20 1.75
CA GLY A 7 5.80 -5.63 1.89
C GLY A 7 6.57 -6.36 2.99
N ASN A 8 7.64 -5.78 3.55
CA ASN A 8 8.36 -6.37 4.68
C ASN A 8 7.68 -6.11 6.03
N LEU A 9 6.67 -5.24 6.09
CA LEU A 9 5.95 -4.89 7.31
C LEU A 9 4.84 -5.89 7.60
N THR A 10 5.18 -7.17 7.75
CA THR A 10 4.21 -8.28 7.85
C THR A 10 3.22 -8.15 9.03
N GLY A 11 3.57 -7.40 10.07
CA GLY A 11 2.70 -7.09 11.21
C GLY A 11 1.90 -5.79 11.09
N LEU A 12 1.90 -5.13 9.92
CA LEU A 12 1.18 -3.88 9.71
C LEU A 12 -0.33 -4.13 9.64
N GLY A 13 -1.10 -3.58 10.59
CA GLY A 13 -2.57 -3.69 10.61
C GLY A 13 -3.29 -2.69 9.71
N THR A 14 -2.68 -1.52 9.47
CA THR A 14 -3.31 -0.45 8.70
C THR A 14 -2.28 0.25 7.83
N LEU A 15 -2.60 0.36 6.54
CA LEU A 15 -1.87 1.17 5.56
C LEU A 15 -2.84 2.16 4.94
N GLU A 16 -2.81 3.40 5.43
CA GLU A 16 -3.65 4.49 4.93
C GLU A 16 -2.81 5.45 4.09
N LEU A 17 -3.07 5.47 2.78
CA LEU A 17 -2.39 6.30 1.79
C LEU A 17 -3.40 7.05 0.91
N SER A 18 -4.67 7.10 1.28
CA SER A 18 -5.70 7.81 0.53
C SER A 18 -5.39 9.31 0.43
N GLU A 19 -5.96 9.98 -0.58
CA GLU A 19 -5.84 11.43 -0.78
C GLU A 19 -4.38 11.90 -0.97
N ASN A 20 -3.63 11.15 -1.78
CA ASN A 20 -2.24 11.48 -2.11
C ASN A 20 -2.03 11.61 -3.61
N PHE A 21 -0.83 12.07 -4.00
CA PHE A 21 -0.42 12.16 -5.40
C PHE A 21 0.40 10.94 -5.83
N LEU A 22 0.13 9.75 -5.27
CA LEU A 22 0.89 8.54 -5.62
C LEU A 22 0.54 8.11 -7.04
N THR A 23 1.58 7.91 -7.84
CA THR A 23 1.51 7.43 -9.24
C THR A 23 2.11 6.03 -9.40
N GLY A 24 1.79 5.37 -10.52
CA GLY A 24 2.36 4.07 -10.90
C GLY A 24 1.59 2.87 -10.33
N ALA A 25 2.12 1.67 -10.53
CA ALA A 25 1.45 0.44 -10.15
C ALA A 25 1.50 0.16 -8.64
N ILE A 26 0.49 -0.56 -8.15
CA ILE A 26 0.50 -1.12 -6.80
C ILE A 26 1.51 -2.28 -6.76
N PRO A 27 2.54 -2.24 -5.89
CA PRO A 27 3.53 -3.31 -5.78
C PRO A 27 2.88 -4.62 -5.34
N LEU A 28 3.21 -5.72 -6.02
CA LEU A 28 2.75 -7.06 -5.65
C LEU A 28 3.25 -7.48 -4.27
N GLU A 29 4.35 -6.89 -3.80
CA GLU A 29 4.93 -7.11 -2.48
C GLU A 29 3.99 -6.69 -1.34
N LEU A 30 3.00 -5.80 -1.58
CA LEU A 30 1.98 -5.52 -0.57
C LEU A 30 1.14 -6.75 -0.22
N ALA A 31 1.10 -7.79 -1.06
CA ALA A 31 0.48 -9.07 -0.73
C ALA A 31 1.16 -9.79 0.45
N ASN A 32 2.40 -9.41 0.80
CA ASN A 32 3.10 -9.95 1.97
C ASN A 32 2.62 -9.33 3.30
N LEU A 33 1.77 -8.29 3.27
CA LEU A 33 1.19 -7.67 4.44
C LEU A 33 0.07 -8.55 5.02
N THR A 34 0.44 -9.72 5.54
CA THR A 34 -0.51 -10.74 6.02
C THR A 34 -1.29 -10.30 7.26
N GLY A 35 -0.79 -9.32 8.02
CA GLY A 35 -1.50 -8.71 9.14
C GLY A 35 -2.40 -7.53 8.75
N LEU A 36 -2.52 -7.17 7.48
CA LEU A 36 -3.23 -5.96 7.05
C LEU A 36 -4.74 -6.14 7.14
N GLU A 37 -5.38 -5.24 7.88
CA GLU A 37 -6.82 -5.19 8.05
C GLU A 37 -7.44 -4.03 7.27
N ILE A 38 -6.73 -2.91 7.16
CA ILE A 38 -7.19 -1.70 6.49
C ILE A 38 -6.16 -1.26 5.44
N LEU A 39 -6.61 -1.14 4.19
CA LEU A 39 -5.84 -0.61 3.07
C LEU A 39 -6.59 0.54 2.41
N GLY A 40 -6.13 1.77 2.65
CA GLY A 40 -6.63 2.98 2.01
C GLY A 40 -5.72 3.41 0.87
N LEU A 41 -6.22 3.37 -0.37
CA LEU A 41 -5.50 3.77 -1.58
C LEU A 41 -6.32 4.71 -2.47
N SER A 42 -7.51 5.13 -2.02
CA SER A 42 -8.40 5.96 -2.83
C SER A 42 -7.81 7.34 -3.08
N GLU A 43 -8.33 8.04 -4.10
CA GLU A 43 -7.92 9.42 -4.39
C GLU A 43 -6.39 9.54 -4.61
N ASN A 44 -5.87 8.64 -5.44
CA ASN A 44 -4.50 8.65 -5.95
C ASN A 44 -4.50 8.51 -7.48
N PHE A 45 -3.31 8.55 -8.09
CA PHE A 45 -3.09 8.35 -9.53
C PHE A 45 -2.44 6.98 -9.81
N LEU A 46 -2.82 5.97 -9.03
CA LEU A 46 -2.31 4.59 -9.13
C LEU A 46 -2.97 3.85 -10.31
N THR A 47 -2.23 2.95 -10.93
CA THR A 47 -2.64 2.17 -12.12
C THR A 47 -2.62 0.68 -11.88
#